data_AF-A0A382LR87-F1
#
_entry.id   AF-A0A382LR87-F1
#
_cell.length_a   1.000
_cell.length_b   1.000
_cell.length_c   1.000
_cell.angle_alpha   90.00
_cell.angle_beta   90.00
_cell.angle_gamma   90.00
#
_symmetry.space_group_name_H-M   'P 1'
#
loop_
_entity.id
_entity.type
_entity.pdbx_description
1 polymer ?
#
loop_
_entity_poly.entity_id
_entity_poly.type
_entity_poly.pdbx_seq_one_letter_code
_entity_poly.pdbx_strand_id
1 'polypeptide(L)'
;MKIIKFLLIISFVLIINIQNLLADEAKMLKGLEIFNETAGCAGCHTMKAAGAEGNVGPNLDTVDLTEELVMDMVTYGLGVMPAYGEEGILTKEEIDIVTFYVVNSSNK
;
A
#
# COMPACT_ATOMS: atom_id res chain seq x y z
N MET A 1 -3.25 -8.51 -43.92
CA MET A 1 -3.39 -9.42 -42.75
C MET A 1 -2.27 -9.29 -41.71
N LYS A 2 -0.98 -9.27 -42.07
CA LYS A 2 0.13 -9.17 -41.08
C LYS A 2 0.14 -7.85 -40.27
N ILE A 3 -0.10 -6.72 -40.93
CA ILE A 3 -0.15 -5.38 -40.29
C ILE A 3 -1.34 -5.25 -39.33
N ILE A 4 -2.52 -5.72 -39.73
CA ILE A 4 -3.72 -5.71 -38.88
C ILE A 4 -3.49 -6.57 -37.62
N LYS A 5 -2.90 -7.75 -37.76
CA LYS A 5 -2.55 -8.60 -36.61
C LYS A 5 -1.54 -7.92 -35.67
N PHE A 6 -0.55 -7.23 -36.23
CA PHE A 6 0.43 -6.48 -35.44
C PHE A 6 -0.21 -5.31 -34.67
N LEU A 7 -1.11 -4.55 -35.30
CA LEU A 7 -1.86 -3.48 -34.64
C LEU A 7 -2.79 -4.00 -33.53
N LEU A 8 -3.44 -5.15 -33.74
CA LEU A 8 -4.27 -5.77 -32.70
C LEU A 8 -3.44 -6.20 -31.49
N ILE A 9 -2.23 -6.71 -31.68
CA ILE A 9 -1.32 -7.08 -30.58
C ILE A 9 -0.89 -5.84 -29.79
N ILE A 10 -0.50 -4.75 -30.48
CA ILE A 10 -0.12 -3.50 -29.81
C ILE A 10 -1.30 -2.94 -29.01
N SER A 11 -2.49 -2.91 -29.61
CA SER A 11 -3.69 -2.44 -28.93
C SER A 11 -4.02 -3.28 -27.70
N PHE A 12 -3.84 -4.60 -27.77
CA PHE A 12 -4.08 -5.49 -26.64
C PHE A 12 -3.09 -5.26 -25.50
N VAL A 13 -1.80 -5.11 -25.81
CA VAL A 13 -0.77 -4.78 -24.82
C VAL A 13 -1.06 -3.43 -24.17
N LEU A 14 -1.46 -2.42 -24.95
CA LEU A 14 -1.81 -1.10 -24.42
C LEU A 14 -2.98 -1.20 -23.42
N ILE A 15 -4.02 -1.96 -23.75
CA ILE A 15 -5.18 -2.17 -22.88
C ILE A 15 -4.77 -2.83 -21.56
N ILE A 16 -3.93 -3.87 -21.59
CA ILE A 16 -3.45 -4.54 -20.37
C ILE A 16 -2.70 -3.57 -19.45
N ASN A 17 -1.81 -2.74 -20.01
CA ASN A 17 -1.07 -1.77 -19.21
C ASN A 17 -1.98 -0.73 -18.55
N ILE A 18 -3.03 -0.29 -19.26
CA ILE A 18 -4.04 0.62 -18.69
C ILE A 18 -4.80 -0.06 -17.54
N GLN A 19 -5.18 -1.33 -17.71
CA GLN A 19 -5.88 -2.09 -16.65
C GLN A 19 -5.02 -2.24 -15.40
N ASN A 20 -3.73 -2.52 -15.55
CA ASN A 20 -2.79 -2.61 -14.41
C ASN A 20 -2.68 -1.26 -13.68
N LEU A 21 -2.54 -0.16 -14.42
CA LEU A 21 -2.44 1.18 -13.83
C LEU A 21 -3.70 1.53 -13.01
N LEU A 22 -4.89 1.21 -13.52
CA LEU A 22 -6.15 1.42 -12.81
C LEU A 22 -6.25 0.55 -11.54
N ALA A 23 -5.74 -0.69 -11.61
CA ALA A 23 -5.71 -1.58 -10.45
C ALA A 23 -4.75 -1.06 -9.37
N ASP A 24 -3.57 -0.56 -9.76
CA ASP A 24 -2.60 0.04 -8.83
C ASP A 24 -3.17 1.31 -8.18
N GLU A 25 -3.84 2.17 -8.95
CA GLU A 25 -4.52 3.37 -8.41
C GLU A 25 -5.60 2.99 -7.39
N ALA A 26 -6.46 2.02 -7.72
CA ALA A 26 -7.47 1.52 -6.79
C ALA A 26 -6.85 0.94 -5.51
N LYS A 27 -5.73 0.20 -5.64
CA LYS A 27 -4.99 -0.36 -4.51
C LYS A 27 -4.41 0.74 -3.61
N MET A 28 -3.84 1.79 -4.19
CA MET A 28 -3.31 2.94 -3.45
C MET A 28 -4.41 3.68 -2.68
N LEU A 29 -5.58 3.90 -3.30
CA LEU A 29 -6.72 4.54 -2.64
C LEU A 29 -7.23 3.71 -1.46
N LYS A 30 -7.36 2.39 -1.64
CA LYS A 30 -7.77 1.49 -0.55
C LYS A 30 -6.73 1.41 0.56
N GLY A 31 -5.44 1.42 0.22
CA GLY A 31 -4.37 1.43 1.21
C GLY A 31 -4.33 2.71 2.04
N LEU A 32 -4.60 3.87 1.43
CA LEU A 32 -4.77 5.14 2.14
C LEU A 32 -5.97 5.09 3.09
N GLU A 33 -7.11 4.54 2.66
CA GLU A 33 -8.30 4.35 3.50
C GLU A 33 -7.97 3.45 4.71
N ILE A 34 -7.30 2.32 4.48
CA ILE A 34 -6.89 1.42 5.58
C ILE A 34 -5.94 2.16 6.52
N PHE A 35 -4.95 2.87 6.00
CA PHE A 35 -3.95 3.59 6.79
C PHE A 35 -4.59 4.67 7.68
N ASN A 36 -5.53 5.46 7.17
CA ASN A 36 -6.14 6.56 7.92
C ASN A 36 -7.32 6.13 8.79
N GLU A 37 -8.13 5.18 8.33
CA GLU A 37 -9.43 4.88 8.92
C GLU A 37 -9.46 3.50 9.56
N THR A 38 -9.28 2.43 8.78
CA THR A 38 -9.50 1.05 9.28
C THR A 38 -8.46 0.64 10.33
N ALA A 39 -7.18 0.90 10.06
CA ALA A 39 -6.07 0.58 10.94
C ALA A 39 -5.64 1.78 11.81
N GLY A 40 -6.00 3.01 11.43
CA GLY A 40 -5.67 4.22 12.21
C GLY A 40 -4.17 4.49 12.36
N CYS A 41 -3.34 4.00 11.44
CA CYS A 41 -1.88 4.17 11.44
C CYS A 41 -1.46 5.64 11.55
N ALA A 42 -2.23 6.54 10.95
CA ALA A 42 -1.99 7.99 10.96
C ALA A 42 -1.99 8.61 12.36
N GLY A 43 -2.68 8.00 13.33
CA GLY A 43 -2.68 8.46 14.72
C GLY A 43 -1.34 8.25 15.42
N CYS A 44 -0.53 7.31 14.95
CA CYS A 44 0.74 6.95 15.59
C CYS A 44 1.97 7.34 14.77
N HIS A 45 1.86 7.35 13.44
CA HIS A 45 3.00 7.56 12.54
C HIS A 45 2.92 8.89 11.79
N THR A 46 4.10 9.47 11.52
CA THR A 46 4.23 10.57 10.56
C THR A 46 4.37 9.96 9.17
N MET A 47 3.58 10.45 8.22
CA MET A 47 3.72 10.14 6.79
C MET A 47 2.99 11.20 5.96
N LYS A 48 3.74 12.03 5.25
CA LYS A 48 3.26 13.19 4.50
C LYS A 48 2.26 12.81 3.41
N ALA A 49 2.48 11.69 2.72
CA ALA A 49 1.57 11.21 1.68
C ALA A 49 0.16 10.87 2.20
N ALA A 50 0.01 10.58 3.49
CA ALA A 50 -1.28 10.36 4.15
C ALA A 50 -1.79 11.60 4.91
N GLY A 51 -1.01 12.69 4.96
CA GLY A 51 -1.29 13.85 5.81
C GLY A 51 -1.16 13.53 7.31
N ALA A 52 -0.38 12.53 7.68
CA ALA A 52 -0.26 12.05 9.05
C ALA A 52 0.93 12.69 9.78
N GLU A 53 0.71 13.07 11.04
CA GLU A 53 1.69 13.77 11.90
C GLU A 53 1.92 13.05 13.25
N GLY A 54 1.52 11.77 13.35
CA GLY A 54 1.71 10.98 14.57
C GLY A 54 3.19 10.82 14.94
N ASN A 55 3.49 10.73 16.23
CA ASN A 55 4.87 10.68 16.75
C ASN A 55 5.12 9.57 17.79
N VAL A 56 4.20 8.59 17.86
CA VAL A 56 4.34 7.42 18.73
C VAL A 56 5.24 6.37 18.06
N GLY A 57 4.96 6.08 16.78
CA GLY A 57 5.79 5.25 15.93
C GLY A 57 6.84 6.06 15.17
N PRO A 58 7.77 5.38 14.46
CA PRO A 58 8.74 6.06 13.60
C PRO A 58 8.06 6.88 12.49
N ASN A 59 8.75 7.94 12.05
CA ASN A 59 8.39 8.68 10.85
C ASN A 59 8.68 7.83 9.60
N LEU A 60 7.63 7.44 8.89
CA LEU A 60 7.68 6.55 7.73
C LEU A 60 8.39 7.20 6.52
N ASP A 61 8.47 8.54 6.47
CA ASP A 61 9.21 9.29 5.44
C ASP A 61 10.71 9.42 5.73
N THR A 62 11.25 8.68 6.70
CA THR A 62 12.67 8.74 7.05
C THR A 62 13.32 7.38 7.28
N VAL A 63 12.51 6.33 7.36
CA VAL A 63 12.98 4.97 7.59
C VAL A 63 13.06 4.20 6.29
N ASP A 64 14.06 3.33 6.17
CA ASP A 64 14.15 2.40 5.06
C ASP A 64 13.14 1.27 5.26
N LEU A 65 12.13 1.22 4.39
CA LEU A 65 11.04 0.25 4.44
C LEU A 65 11.18 -0.76 3.31
N THR A 66 11.15 -2.04 3.65
CA THR A 66 10.91 -3.13 2.69
C THR A 66 9.49 -3.63 2.85
N GLU A 67 8.95 -4.24 1.79
CA GLU A 67 7.61 -4.83 1.81
C GLU A 67 7.47 -5.90 2.90
N GLU A 68 8.47 -6.79 3.02
CA GLU A 68 8.52 -7.82 4.06
C GLU A 68 8.52 -7.22 5.47
N LEU A 69 9.33 -6.19 5.72
CA LEU A 69 9.39 -5.54 7.03
C LEU A 69 8.04 -4.92 7.40
N VAL A 70 7.41 -4.19 6.49
CA VAL A 70 6.11 -3.55 6.76
C VAL A 70 5.04 -4.62 6.99
N MET A 71 5.01 -5.66 6.16
CA MET A 71 4.06 -6.77 6.25
C MET A 71 4.16 -7.46 7.62
N ASP A 72 5.37 -7.79 8.06
CA ASP A 72 5.60 -8.44 9.35
C ASP A 72 5.18 -7.54 10.51
N MET A 73 5.53 -6.26 10.48
CA MET A 73 5.16 -5.31 11.54
C MET A 73 3.65 -5.11 11.63
N VAL A 74 2.94 -5.04 10.50
CA VAL A 74 1.47 -4.92 10.48
C VAL A 74 0.82 -6.23 10.93
N THR A 75 1.38 -7.39 10.55
CA THR A 75 0.81 -8.69 10.91
C THR A 75 0.97 -8.99 12.40
N TYR A 76 2.20 -8.87 12.91
CA TYR A 76 2.58 -9.34 14.24
C TYR A 76 2.68 -8.24 15.29
N GLY A 77 2.66 -6.97 14.89
CA GLY A 77 2.85 -5.83 15.78
C GLY A 77 4.28 -5.72 16.32
N LEU A 78 4.55 -4.62 17.02
CA LEU A 78 5.81 -4.42 17.73
C LEU A 78 5.65 -3.41 18.87
N GLY A 79 5.96 -3.84 20.10
CA GLY A 79 5.87 -2.98 21.27
C GLY A 79 4.43 -2.53 21.53
N VAL A 80 4.15 -1.25 21.30
CA VAL A 80 2.80 -0.66 21.43
C VAL A 80 1.98 -0.72 20.14
N MET A 81 2.61 -1.07 19.01
CA MET A 81 1.91 -1.24 17.74
C MET A 81 1.09 -2.55 17.79
N PRO A 82 -0.24 -2.50 17.61
CA PRO A 82 -1.10 -3.69 17.63
C PRO A 82 -0.69 -4.72 16.56
N ALA A 83 -0.97 -5.99 16.84
CA ALA A 83 -0.76 -7.06 15.88
C ALA A 83 -1.98 -7.19 14.97
N TYR A 84 -2.15 -6.26 14.02
CA TYR A 84 -3.41 -6.13 13.25
C TYR A 84 -3.84 -7.41 12.54
N GLY A 85 -2.89 -8.24 12.09
CA GLY A 85 -3.17 -9.55 11.51
C GLY A 85 -3.57 -10.60 12.54
N GLU A 86 -2.75 -10.77 13.60
CA GLU A 86 -3.00 -11.79 14.63
C GLU A 86 -4.24 -11.48 15.49
N GLU A 87 -4.55 -10.20 15.69
CA GLU A 87 -5.77 -9.74 16.37
C GLU A 87 -7.01 -9.78 15.46
N GLY A 88 -6.83 -10.07 14.17
CA GLY A 88 -7.90 -10.16 13.18
C GLY A 88 -8.57 -8.83 12.85
N ILE A 89 -7.89 -7.71 13.12
CA ILE A 89 -8.36 -6.35 12.78
C ILE A 89 -8.30 -6.16 11.27
N LEU A 90 -7.25 -6.66 10.63
CA LEU A 90 -7.07 -6.65 9.18
C LEU A 90 -7.04 -8.08 8.63
N THR A 91 -7.67 -8.26 7.48
CA THR A 91 -7.49 -9.47 6.66
C THR A 91 -6.12 -9.47 5.98
N LYS A 92 -5.64 -10.64 5.55
CA LYS A 92 -4.38 -10.75 4.80
C LYS A 92 -4.34 -9.83 3.57
N GLU A 93 -5.45 -9.72 2.85
CA GLU A 93 -5.55 -8.84 1.69
C GLU A 93 -5.41 -7.36 2.07
N GLU A 94 -6.02 -6.94 3.18
CA GLU A 94 -5.88 -5.56 3.67
C GLU A 94 -4.45 -5.27 4.14
N ILE A 95 -3.76 -6.24 4.75
CA ILE A 95 -2.34 -6.13 5.10
C ILE A 95 -1.49 -5.97 3.83
N ASP A 96 -1.72 -6.78 2.80
CA ASP A 96 -1.02 -6.65 1.50
C ASP A 96 -1.27 -5.28 0.86
N ILE A 97 -2.50 -4.75 0.97
CA ILE A 97 -2.87 -3.44 0.42
C ILE A 97 -2.22 -2.29 1.19
N VAL A 98 -2.31 -2.26 2.52
CA VAL A 98 -1.72 -1.18 3.32
C VAL A 98 -0.20 -1.21 3.26
N THR A 99 0.40 -2.40 3.20
CA THR A 99 1.84 -2.57 3.03
C THR A 99 2.30 -2.00 1.69
N PHE A 100 1.63 -2.35 0.60
CA PHE A 100 1.89 -1.78 -0.72
C PHE A 100 1.79 -0.25 -0.69
N TYR A 101 0.74 0.29 -0.07
CA TYR A 101 0.54 1.72 0.04
C TYR A 101 1.66 2.41 0.83
N VAL A 102 2.04 1.90 2.00
CA VAL A 102 3.10 2.47 2.85
C VAL A 102 4.43 2.49 2.11
N VAL A 103 4.86 1.36 1.53
CA VAL A 103 6.14 1.26 0.81
C VAL A 103 6.17 2.19 -0.41
N ASN A 104 5.05 2.30 -1.14
CA ASN A 104 4.97 3.14 -2.33
C ASN A 104 4.64 4.61 -2.04
N SER A 105 4.36 4.99 -0.80
CA SER A 105 4.01 6.38 -0.44
C SER A 105 5.05 7.05 0.44
N SER A 106 5.82 6.26 1.18
CA SER A 106 6.88 6.77 2.06
C SER A 106 7.96 7.52 1.26
N ASN A 107 8.53 8.56 1.89
CA ASN A 107 9.59 9.40 1.33
C ASN A 107 9.16 10.25 0.11
N LYS A 108 7.87 10.61 -0.01
CA LYS A 108 7.31 11.43 -1.10
C LYS A 108 6.71 12.75 -0.60
#